data_AF-A0A429MM69-F1
#
_entry.id   AF-A0A429MM69-F1
#
_cell.length_a   1.000
_cell.length_b   1.000
_cell.length_c   1.000
_cell.angle_alpha   90.00
_cell.angle_beta   90.00
_cell.angle_gamma   90.00
#
_symmetry.space_group_name_H-M   'P 1'
#
loop_
_entity.id
_entity.type
_entity.pdbx_description
1 polymer ?
#
loop_
_entity_poly.entity_id
_entity_poly.type
_entity_poly.pdbx_seq_one_letter_code
_entity_poly.pdbx_strand_id
1 'polypeptide(L)'
;HSYRELMVFDKLRKIFYLHANLEGLYRLPFKAIFEIEKFYPTAYKVVVDYRNWLVTQIHGLLLTVKPTALMEDAHMFLFVIDGAMVQLLSKEETDERDKLLDYFLKKLSEC
;
A
#
# COMPACT_ATOMS: atom_id res chain seq x y z
N HIS A 1 19.75 2.30 11.46
CA HIS A 1 18.65 1.32 11.45
C HIS A 1 19.14 -0.04 11.94
N SER A 2 18.32 -0.72 12.74
CA SER A 2 18.59 -2.12 13.13
C SER A 2 18.47 -3.06 11.93
N TYR A 3 19.16 -4.21 11.93
CA TYR A 3 19.02 -5.22 10.87
C TYR A 3 17.55 -5.65 10.67
N ARG A 4 16.80 -5.77 11.77
CA ARG A 4 15.36 -6.10 11.74
C ARG A 4 14.54 -5.02 11.03
N GLU A 5 14.88 -3.76 11.27
CA GLU A 5 14.19 -2.60 10.70
C GLU A 5 14.41 -2.52 9.18
N LEU A 6 15.67 -2.68 8.74
CA LEU A 6 16.00 -2.73 7.31
C LEU A 6 15.25 -3.84 6.58
N MET A 7 15.18 -5.04 7.17
CA MET A 7 14.43 -6.17 6.59
C MET A 7 12.93 -5.84 6.42
N VAL A 8 12.34 -5.11 7.37
CA VAL A 8 10.93 -4.73 7.31
C VAL A 8 10.71 -3.65 6.27
N PHE A 9 11.61 -2.69 6.16
CA PHE A 9 11.55 -1.65 5.12
C PHE A 9 11.67 -2.26 3.72
N ASP A 10 12.54 -3.24 3.52
CA ASP A 10 12.67 -3.96 2.26
C ASP A 10 11.38 -4.72 1.89
N LYS A 11 10.73 -5.34 2.88
CA LYS A 11 9.43 -5.99 2.66
C LYS A 11 8.33 -4.98 2.30
N LEU A 12 8.27 -3.85 2.99
CA LEU A 12 7.31 -2.78 2.70
C LEU A 12 7.54 -2.21 1.29
N ARG A 13 8.79 -1.95 0.90
CA ARG A 13 9.14 -1.55 -0.47
C ARG A 13 8.69 -2.56 -1.50
N LYS A 14 8.92 -3.85 -1.25
CA LYS A 14 8.47 -4.91 -2.16
C LYS A 14 6.95 -4.95 -2.28
N ILE A 15 6.22 -4.81 -1.18
CA ILE A 15 4.75 -4.68 -1.21
C ILE A 15 4.35 -3.47 -2.06
N PHE A 16 4.95 -2.30 -1.81
CA PHE A 16 4.66 -1.09 -2.57
C PHE A 16 4.85 -1.30 -4.08
N TYR A 17 6.01 -1.74 -4.55
CA TYR A 17 6.27 -1.90 -5.98
C TYR A 17 5.44 -3.00 -6.66
N LEU A 18 5.00 -4.02 -5.92
CA LEU A 18 4.08 -5.03 -6.44
C LEU A 18 2.67 -4.48 -6.66
N HIS A 19 2.26 -3.46 -5.88
CA HIS A 19 0.90 -2.92 -5.92
C HIS A 19 0.81 -1.60 -6.69
N ALA A 20 1.84 -0.75 -6.63
CA ALA A 20 1.97 0.49 -7.39
C ALA A 20 2.59 0.23 -8.78
N ASN A 21 1.92 -0.62 -9.58
CA ASN A 21 2.36 -0.97 -10.93
C ASN A 21 1.15 -1.15 -11.87
N LEU A 22 1.13 -0.37 -12.97
CA LEU A 22 0.08 -0.45 -14.00
C LEU A 22 0.14 -1.73 -14.85
N GLU A 23 1.23 -2.48 -14.80
CA GLU A 23 1.36 -3.80 -15.42
C GLU A 23 1.23 -4.92 -14.38
N GLY A 24 1.07 -4.56 -13.11
CA GLY A 24 0.95 -5.50 -11.99
C GLY A 24 -0.45 -6.07 -11.81
N LEU A 25 -0.53 -7.22 -11.13
CA LEU A 25 -1.80 -7.90 -10.85
C LEU A 25 -2.77 -7.06 -10.01
N TYR A 26 -2.25 -6.17 -9.15
CA TYR A 26 -3.07 -5.30 -8.30
C TYR A 26 -3.83 -4.21 -9.07
N ARG A 27 -3.46 -3.94 -10.34
CA ARG A 27 -4.17 -2.96 -11.16
C ARG A 27 -5.67 -3.25 -11.28
N LEU A 28 -6.06 -4.52 -11.43
CA LEU A 28 -7.47 -4.88 -11.60
C LEU A 28 -8.28 -4.66 -10.30
N PRO A 29 -7.84 -5.16 -9.12
CA PRO A 29 -8.46 -4.79 -7.85
C PRO A 29 -8.56 -3.28 -7.63
N PHE A 30 -7.51 -2.52 -7.96
CA PHE A 30 -7.53 -1.06 -7.82
C PHE A 30 -8.58 -0.40 -8.75
N LYS A 31 -8.60 -0.78 -10.03
CA LYS A 31 -9.58 -0.27 -11.02
C LYS A 31 -11.02 -0.59 -10.61
N ALA A 32 -11.25 -1.77 -10.04
CA ALA A 32 -12.56 -2.24 -9.61
C ALA A 32 -13.21 -1.36 -8.53
N ILE A 33 -12.42 -0.67 -7.70
CA ILE A 33 -12.91 0.30 -6.70
C ILE A 33 -13.70 1.41 -7.38
N PHE A 34 -13.23 1.90 -8.52
CA PHE A 34 -13.86 3.01 -9.21
C PHE A 34 -14.98 2.57 -10.16
N GLU A 35 -14.89 1.35 -10.70
CA GLU A 35 -15.74 0.94 -11.83
C GLU A 35 -16.91 0.06 -11.42
N ILE A 36 -16.73 -0.85 -10.45
CA ILE A 36 -17.70 -1.93 -10.22
C ILE A 36 -18.29 -1.98 -8.80
N GLU A 37 -17.75 -1.19 -7.87
CA GLU A 37 -18.19 -1.17 -6.46
C GLU A 37 -19.72 -1.13 -6.29
N LYS A 38 -20.39 -0.26 -7.04
CA LYS A 38 -21.85 -0.06 -6.95
C LYS A 38 -22.67 -0.98 -7.86
N PHE A 39 -22.06 -1.52 -8.91
CA PHE A 39 -22.78 -2.23 -9.98
C PHE A 39 -22.69 -3.75 -9.86
N TYR A 40 -21.60 -4.27 -9.28
CA TYR A 40 -21.32 -5.70 -9.18
C TYR A 40 -20.83 -6.07 -7.78
N PRO A 41 -21.67 -5.92 -6.73
CA PRO A 41 -21.25 -6.09 -5.33
C PRO A 41 -20.67 -7.48 -5.04
N THR A 42 -21.20 -8.54 -5.67
CA THR A 42 -20.69 -9.90 -5.51
C THR A 42 -19.25 -10.05 -6.04
N ALA A 43 -18.94 -9.43 -7.18
CA ALA A 43 -17.59 -9.44 -7.74
C ALA A 43 -16.66 -8.52 -6.94
N TYR A 44 -17.17 -7.35 -6.53
CA TYR A 44 -16.41 -6.38 -5.73
C TYR A 44 -16.01 -6.91 -4.36
N LYS A 45 -16.75 -7.88 -3.79
CA LYS A 45 -16.39 -8.54 -2.53
C LYS A 45 -14.96 -9.09 -2.54
N VAL A 46 -14.46 -9.61 -3.66
CA VAL A 46 -13.08 -10.12 -3.79
C VAL A 46 -12.06 -9.00 -3.56
N VAL A 47 -12.35 -7.78 -4.02
CA VAL A 47 -11.49 -6.61 -3.82
C VAL A 47 -11.45 -6.21 -2.35
N VAL A 48 -12.62 -6.19 -1.70
CA VAL A 48 -12.74 -5.88 -0.25
C VAL A 48 -11.97 -6.91 0.57
N ASP A 49 -12.20 -8.20 0.32
CA ASP A 49 -11.55 -9.28 1.06
C ASP A 49 -10.01 -9.25 0.87
N TYR A 50 -9.54 -8.98 -0.36
CA TYR A 50 -8.11 -8.83 -0.63
C TYR A 50 -7.50 -7.62 0.09
N ARG A 51 -8.14 -6.45 0.04
CA ARG A 51 -7.62 -5.23 0.68
C ARG A 51 -7.58 -5.36 2.20
N ASN A 52 -8.59 -5.99 2.80
CA ASN A 52 -8.59 -6.29 4.24
C ASN A 52 -7.45 -7.24 4.63
N TRP A 53 -7.21 -8.28 3.83
CA TRP A 53 -6.06 -9.16 4.03
C TRP A 53 -4.74 -8.39 3.94
N LEU A 54 -4.57 -7.56 2.90
CA LEU A 54 -3.36 -6.78 2.67
C LEU A 54 -3.06 -5.83 3.85
N VAL A 55 -4.07 -5.10 4.34
CA VAL A 55 -3.94 -4.24 5.52
C VAL A 55 -3.51 -5.05 6.75
N THR A 56 -4.10 -6.23 6.95
CA THR A 56 -3.72 -7.12 8.07
C THR A 56 -2.26 -7.57 7.96
N GLN A 57 -1.79 -7.90 6.75
CA GLN A 57 -0.37 -8.25 6.53
C GLN A 57 0.55 -7.06 6.81
N ILE A 58 0.21 -5.87 6.31
CA ILE A 58 1.00 -4.66 6.55
C ILE A 58 1.05 -4.36 8.04
N HIS A 59 -0.07 -4.42 8.75
CA HIS A 59 -0.14 -4.19 10.20
C HIS A 59 0.77 -5.14 10.97
N GLY A 60 0.74 -6.44 10.62
CA GLY A 60 1.64 -7.44 11.20
C GLY A 60 3.12 -7.13 10.96
N LEU A 61 3.47 -6.60 9.78
CA LEU A 61 4.83 -6.14 9.50
C LEU A 61 5.20 -4.91 10.35
N LEU A 62 4.32 -3.92 10.46
CA LEU A 62 4.56 -2.69 11.22
C LEU A 62 4.81 -2.98 12.70
N LEU A 63 4.04 -3.90 13.30
CA LEU A 63 4.22 -4.32 14.70
C LEU A 63 5.61 -4.88 15.01
N THR A 64 6.36 -5.36 14.00
CA THR A 64 7.71 -5.88 14.22
C THR A 64 8.76 -4.80 14.48
N VAL A 65 8.48 -3.54 14.09
CA VAL A 65 9.38 -2.39 14.25
C VAL A 65 8.77 -1.28 15.12
N LYS A 66 7.44 -1.16 15.14
CA LYS A 66 6.68 -0.22 15.95
C LYS A 66 5.61 -0.99 16.73
N PRO A 67 5.89 -1.44 17.97
CA PRO A 67 4.94 -2.23 18.77
C PRO A 67 3.62 -1.53 19.08
N THR A 68 3.57 -0.20 18.97
CA THR A 68 2.38 0.64 19.15
C THR A 68 1.63 0.91 17.84
N ALA A 69 2.00 0.27 16.73
CA ALA A 69 1.37 0.48 15.44
C ALA A 69 -0.13 0.13 15.48
N LEU A 70 -0.95 1.07 15.00
CA LEU A 70 -2.39 0.90 14.92
C LEU A 70 -2.81 0.39 13.54
N MET A 71 -4.05 -0.06 13.42
CA MET A 71 -4.61 -0.51 12.14
C MET A 71 -4.65 0.65 11.13
N GLU A 72 -4.80 1.87 11.61
CA GLU A 72 -4.79 3.11 10.84
C GLU A 72 -3.41 3.37 10.19
N ASP A 73 -2.31 2.97 10.85
CA ASP A 73 -0.96 3.07 10.26
C ASP A 73 -0.83 2.16 9.02
N ALA A 74 -1.46 0.98 9.05
CA ALA A 74 -1.49 0.06 7.91
C ALA A 74 -2.40 0.55 6.78
N HIS A 75 -3.56 1.15 7.12
CA HIS A 75 -4.40 1.82 6.14
C HIS A 75 -3.68 3.00 5.48
N MET A 76 -2.90 3.76 6.24
CA MET A 76 -2.08 4.85 5.71
C MET A 76 -1.10 4.33 4.65
N PHE A 77 -0.46 3.18 4.88
CA PHE A 77 0.41 2.56 3.86
C PHE A 77 -0.38 2.13 2.61
N LEU A 78 -1.59 1.59 2.78
CA LEU A 78 -2.46 1.28 1.64
C LEU A 78 -2.84 2.54 0.85
N PHE A 79 -3.06 3.68 1.51
CA PHE A 79 -3.29 4.95 0.83
C PHE A 79 -2.05 5.49 0.10
N VAL A 80 -0.84 5.23 0.60
CA VAL A 80 0.41 5.51 -0.13
C VAL A 80 0.46 4.72 -1.45
N ILE A 81 0.06 3.45 -1.43
CA ILE A 81 -0.06 2.61 -2.64
C ILE A 81 -1.13 3.17 -3.59
N ASP A 82 -2.32 3.50 -3.08
CA ASP A 82 -3.41 4.02 -3.90
C ASP A 82 -3.03 5.37 -4.54
N GLY A 83 -2.40 6.26 -3.78
CA GLY A 83 -1.90 7.55 -4.28
C GLY A 83 -0.87 7.36 -5.40
N ALA A 84 0.07 6.43 -5.23
CA ALA A 84 1.03 6.08 -6.26
C ALA A 84 0.36 5.53 -7.53
N MET A 85 -0.68 4.69 -7.39
CA MET A 85 -1.45 4.21 -8.53
C MET A 85 -2.20 5.33 -9.26
N VAL A 86 -2.76 6.29 -8.54
CA VAL A 86 -3.38 7.49 -9.15
C VAL A 86 -2.33 8.33 -9.89
N GLN A 87 -1.16 8.54 -9.31
CA GLN A 87 -0.07 9.28 -9.96
C GLN A 87 0.38 8.60 -11.25
N LEU A 88 0.54 7.27 -11.26
CA LEU A 88 0.89 6.53 -12.47
C LEU A 88 -0.16 6.65 -13.59
N LEU A 89 -1.43 6.83 -13.22
CA LEU A 89 -2.51 7.07 -14.18
C LEU A 89 -2.58 8.54 -14.65
N SER A 90 -1.93 9.46 -13.94
CA SER A 90 -1.86 10.87 -14.32
C SER A 90 -0.90 11.07 -15.50
N LYS A 91 -1.15 12.10 -16.31
CA LYS A 91 -0.31 12.45 -17.46
C LYS A 91 0.91 13.32 -17.08
N GLU A 92 1.07 13.62 -15.80
CA GLU A 92 2.16 14.47 -15.31
C GLU A 92 3.44 13.62 -15.16
N GLU A 93 4.54 14.08 -15.77
CA GLU A 93 5.81 13.34 -15.87
C GLU A 93 6.61 13.28 -14.56
N THR A 94 6.10 13.85 -13.46
CA THR A 94 6.81 13.85 -12.18
C THR A 94 6.52 12.55 -11.43
N ASP A 95 7.39 11.55 -11.60
CA ASP A 95 7.36 10.33 -10.81
C ASP A 95 7.78 10.62 -9.35
N GLU A 96 6.82 11.05 -8.53
CA GLU A 96 7.00 11.34 -7.11
C GLU A 96 6.55 10.19 -6.20
N ARG A 97 6.21 9.04 -6.76
CA ARG A 97 5.62 7.92 -6.01
C ARG A 97 6.58 7.38 -4.94
N ASP A 98 7.88 7.40 -5.24
CA ASP A 98 8.92 6.99 -4.31
C ASP A 98 9.04 7.97 -3.13
N LYS A 99 8.70 9.26 -3.31
CA LYS A 99 8.73 10.25 -2.23
C LYS A 99 7.68 9.95 -1.15
N LEU A 100 6.49 9.50 -1.55
CA LEU A 100 5.43 9.11 -0.60
C LEU A 100 5.86 7.90 0.24
N LEU A 101 6.46 6.91 -0.41
CA LEU A 101 7.00 5.73 0.25
C LEU A 101 8.13 6.09 1.20
N ASP A 102 9.10 6.88 0.74
CA ASP A 102 10.25 7.31 1.55
C ASP A 102 9.81 8.14 2.75
N TYR A 103 8.82 9.02 2.59
CA TYR A 103 8.24 9.77 3.71
C TYR A 103 7.61 8.85 4.75
N PHE A 104 6.83 7.87 4.32
CA PHE A 104 6.22 6.88 5.22
C PHE A 104 7.28 6.09 5.99
N LEU A 105 8.30 5.56 5.28
CA LEU A 105 9.38 4.78 5.90
C LEU A 105 10.21 5.62 6.87
N LYS A 106 10.49 6.88 6.52
CA LYS A 106 11.17 7.82 7.42
C LYS A 106 10.36 8.04 8.69
N LYS A 107 9.06 8.31 8.58
CA LYS A 107 8.18 8.48 9.76
C LYS A 107 8.12 7.24 10.64
N LEU A 108 8.16 6.06 10.03
CA LEU A 108 8.22 4.80 10.76
C LEU A 108 9.54 4.63 11.54
N SER A 109 10.66 5.13 11.00
CA SER A 109 11.97 5.10 11.67
C SER A 109 12.16 6.15 12.78
N GLU A 110 11.33 7.19 12.79
CA GLU A 110 11.35 8.26 13.81
C GLU A 110 10.57 7.86 15.08
N CYS A 111 9.88 6.71 15.09
CA CYS A 111 9.08 6.18 16.21
C CYS A 111 9.90 5.23 17.10
#